data_AF-A0A8J4BAE7-F1
#
_entry.id   AF-A0A8J4BAE7-F1
#
_cell.length_a   1.000
_cell.length_b   1.000
_cell.length_c   1.000
_cell.angle_alpha   90.00
_cell.angle_beta   90.00
_cell.angle_gamma   90.00
#
_symmetry.space_group_name_H-M   'P 1'
#
loop_
_entity.id
_entity.type
_entity.pdbx_description
1 polymer ?
#
loop_
_entity_poly.entity_id
_entity_poly.type
_entity_poly.pdbx_seq_one_letter_code
_entity_poly.pdbx_strand_id
1 'polypeptide(L)'
;MAEASTDGASERIHSSTEASGSSIRYVQYKDENDLPIVMDLVDKELSEPYSIFTYRYFLHQWPHLCFVSYDGDKPFGTVVCKMDLHRERMRGYVAMLVVDKAYRGKRVGSELVKMAISEMIKGGCVEVVLEAEVVNTGALRLYQGLGFVRDKRLHRYYLNGVDAYRLKLLLPLSEEKMAELAAAAESEGLGAQPLDDMIA
;
A
#
# COMPACT_ATOMS: atom_id res chain seq x y z
N MET A 1 25.56 30.99 69.60
CA MET A 1 24.70 30.01 68.89
C MET A 1 24.47 30.60 67.51
N ALA A 2 25.38 30.36 66.54
CA ALA A 2 25.45 29.18 65.65
C ALA A 2 24.38 29.30 64.54
N GLU A 3 24.61 29.12 63.23
CA GLU A 3 25.72 28.65 62.39
C GLU A 3 25.34 28.86 60.89
N ALA A 4 26.35 28.85 59.99
CA ALA A 4 26.41 28.28 58.61
C ALA A 4 25.26 28.49 57.60
N SER A 5 25.47 29.04 56.38
CA SER A 5 26.20 28.54 55.17
C SER A 5 25.39 27.63 54.21
N THR A 6 25.46 28.03 52.93
CA THR A 6 25.54 27.26 51.66
C THR A 6 24.35 26.53 50.99
N ASP A 7 24.19 26.88 49.71
CA ASP A 7 23.96 26.10 48.48
C ASP A 7 22.71 25.22 48.24
N GLY A 8 22.17 25.34 47.02
CA GLY A 8 21.23 24.38 46.44
C GLY A 8 20.67 24.83 45.10
N ALA A 9 21.35 24.49 44.01
CA ALA A 9 20.83 24.52 42.65
C ALA A 9 19.59 23.63 42.49
N SER A 10 18.64 24.00 41.62
CA SER A 10 17.95 23.01 40.77
C SER A 10 17.14 23.68 39.66
N GLU A 11 17.41 23.20 38.45
CA GLU A 11 16.77 23.49 37.18
C GLU A 11 15.25 23.34 37.24
N ARG A 12 14.52 24.28 36.66
CA ARG A 12 13.15 24.02 36.19
C ARG A 12 13.18 23.86 34.67
N ILE A 13 13.45 22.62 34.28
CA ILE A 13 13.10 22.05 33.00
C ILE A 13 11.58 22.19 32.85
N HIS A 14 11.13 23.08 31.97
CA HIS A 14 9.82 22.95 31.37
C HIS A 14 10.01 22.28 30.02
N SER A 15 9.97 20.95 30.12
CA SER A 15 9.76 20.00 29.04
C SER A 15 8.62 20.51 28.16
N SER A 16 8.98 21.12 27.04
CA SER A 16 8.11 21.27 25.90
C SER A 16 7.85 19.86 25.37
N THR A 17 6.63 19.38 25.57
CA THR A 17 6.09 18.17 24.97
C THR A 17 6.19 18.28 23.45
N GLU A 18 7.20 17.66 22.86
CA GLU A 18 7.24 17.41 21.42
C GLU A 18 6.23 16.31 21.11
N ALA A 19 5.11 16.69 20.48
CA ALA A 19 4.24 15.77 19.80
C ALA A 19 5.01 15.20 18.59
N SER A 20 5.60 14.01 18.76
CA SER A 20 6.11 13.21 17.64
C SER A 20 4.94 12.73 16.81
N GLY A 21 4.53 13.53 15.82
CA GLY A 21 3.65 13.08 14.76
C GLY A 21 4.45 12.19 13.83
N SER A 22 4.32 10.87 13.94
CA SER A 22 4.94 9.99 12.94
C SER A 22 4.23 10.18 11.61
N SER A 23 4.92 10.85 10.67
CA SER A 23 4.47 10.97 9.29
C SER A 23 4.71 9.65 8.59
N ILE A 24 3.64 8.97 8.17
CA ILE A 24 3.73 7.78 7.33
C ILE A 24 4.27 8.23 5.97
N ARG A 25 5.28 7.52 5.45
CA ARG A 25 5.84 7.77 4.13
C ARG A 25 5.55 6.60 3.21
N TYR A 26 5.11 6.88 1.98
CA TYR A 26 4.90 5.87 0.95
C TYR A 26 6.00 5.95 -0.10
N VAL A 27 6.55 4.80 -0.50
CA VAL A 27 7.67 4.72 -1.44
C VAL A 27 7.35 3.70 -2.50
N GLN A 28 7.48 4.08 -3.76
CA GLN A 28 7.40 3.13 -4.87
C GLN A 28 8.60 2.20 -4.85
N TYR A 29 8.36 0.91 -5.12
CA TYR A 29 9.42 -0.09 -5.26
C TYR A 29 10.43 0.35 -6.33
N LYS A 30 11.72 0.29 -6.00
CA LYS A 30 12.78 0.75 -6.90
C LYS A 30 13.49 -0.39 -7.61
N ASP A 31 14.06 -1.30 -6.83
CA ASP A 31 14.95 -2.34 -7.33
C ASP A 31 15.08 -3.52 -6.36
N GLU A 32 15.94 -4.48 -6.71
CA GLU A 32 16.16 -5.72 -5.97
C GLU A 32 16.58 -5.51 -4.50
N ASN A 33 17.08 -4.33 -4.11
CA ASN A 33 17.40 -4.05 -2.71
C ASN A 33 16.14 -3.93 -1.83
N ASP A 34 14.99 -3.58 -2.43
CA ASP A 34 13.69 -3.52 -1.75
C ASP A 34 13.00 -4.91 -1.68
N LEU A 35 13.45 -5.88 -2.48
CA LEU A 35 12.82 -7.21 -2.57
C LEU A 35 12.76 -7.93 -1.20
N PRO A 36 13.85 -8.00 -0.40
CA PRO A 36 13.78 -8.62 0.92
C PRO A 36 12.76 -7.95 1.86
N ILE A 37 12.53 -6.64 1.71
CA ILE A 37 11.55 -5.90 2.51
C ILE A 37 10.13 -6.35 2.16
N VAL A 38 9.81 -6.41 0.86
CA VAL A 38 8.49 -6.84 0.39
C VAL A 38 8.23 -8.30 0.81
N MET A 39 9.22 -9.18 0.65
CA MET A 39 9.13 -10.58 1.05
C MET A 39 8.88 -10.72 2.56
N ASP A 40 9.66 -10.04 3.40
CA ASP A 40 9.52 -10.10 4.86
C ASP A 40 8.15 -9.60 5.34
N LEU A 41 7.61 -8.53 4.73
CA LEU A 41 6.27 -8.05 5.03
C LEU A 41 5.17 -9.05 4.65
N VAL A 42 5.30 -9.68 3.47
CA VAL A 42 4.31 -10.64 2.98
C VAL A 42 4.35 -11.94 3.76
N ASP A 43 5.54 -12.50 4.00
CA ASP A 43 5.73 -13.77 4.71
C ASP A 43 5.24 -13.72 6.17
N LYS A 44 5.25 -12.53 6.79
CA LYS A 44 4.72 -12.32 8.15
C LYS A 44 3.20 -12.30 8.24
N GLU A 45 2.51 -11.90 7.17
CA GLU A 45 1.07 -11.61 7.21
C GLU A 45 0.23 -12.52 6.32
N LEU A 46 0.80 -13.14 5.29
CA LEU A 46 0.12 -14.12 4.43
C LEU A 46 0.66 -15.53 4.70
N SER A 47 -0.26 -16.50 4.75
CA SER A 47 0.07 -17.91 4.97
C SER A 47 0.45 -18.67 3.71
N GLU A 48 0.38 -18.02 2.54
CA GLU A 48 0.70 -18.65 1.25
C GLU A 48 2.21 -18.52 0.95
N PRO A 49 2.94 -19.63 0.76
CA PRO A 49 4.36 -19.57 0.46
C PRO A 49 4.57 -19.15 -1.00
N TYR A 50 4.96 -17.89 -1.24
CA TYR A 50 5.38 -17.44 -2.56
C TYR A 50 6.86 -17.73 -2.80
N SER A 51 7.19 -18.23 -4.00
CA SER A 51 8.59 -18.35 -4.41
C SER A 51 9.17 -16.98 -4.75
N ILE A 52 10.49 -16.82 -4.61
CA ILE A 52 11.20 -15.61 -5.06
C ILE A 52 10.90 -15.25 -6.53
N PHE A 53 10.66 -16.24 -7.37
CA PHE A 53 10.28 -16.05 -8.78
C PHE A 53 8.93 -15.33 -8.94
N THR A 54 7.99 -15.57 -8.03
CA THR A 54 6.69 -14.89 -8.02
C THR A 54 6.90 -13.41 -7.74
N TYR A 55 7.66 -13.07 -6.69
CA TYR A 55 7.96 -11.67 -6.37
C TYR A 55 8.67 -10.96 -7.52
N ARG A 56 9.74 -11.56 -8.08
CA ARG A 56 10.48 -10.99 -9.22
C ARG A 56 9.60 -10.78 -10.45
N TYR A 57 8.69 -11.71 -10.75
CA TYR A 57 7.74 -11.56 -11.85
C TYR A 57 6.94 -10.25 -11.73
N PHE A 58 6.38 -9.96 -10.55
CA PHE A 58 5.65 -8.71 -10.34
C PHE A 58 6.58 -7.50 -10.28
N LEU A 59 7.58 -7.54 -9.42
CA LEU A 59 8.38 -6.38 -9.03
C LEU A 59 9.37 -5.93 -10.11
N HIS A 60 9.81 -6.81 -11.01
CA HIS A 60 10.65 -6.41 -12.15
C HIS A 60 9.84 -5.86 -13.31
N GLN A 61 8.63 -6.37 -13.52
CA GLN A 61 7.79 -5.99 -14.67
C GLN A 61 6.93 -4.76 -14.39
N TRP A 62 6.45 -4.62 -13.14
CA TRP A 62 5.60 -3.49 -12.72
C TRP A 62 6.08 -2.84 -11.42
N PRO A 63 7.36 -2.41 -11.33
CA PRO A 63 7.87 -1.72 -10.14
C PRO A 63 7.05 -0.47 -9.82
N HIS A 64 6.56 0.23 -10.84
CA HIS A 64 5.75 1.44 -10.72
C HIS A 64 4.33 1.21 -10.16
N LEU A 65 3.85 -0.03 -10.10
CA LEU A 65 2.56 -0.36 -9.48
C LEU A 65 2.69 -0.85 -8.03
N CYS A 66 3.91 -0.94 -7.51
CA CYS A 66 4.21 -1.54 -6.22
C CYS A 66 4.74 -0.48 -5.25
N PHE A 67 4.21 -0.47 -4.02
CA PHE A 67 4.52 0.56 -3.04
C PHE A 67 4.71 -0.04 -1.66
N VAL A 68 5.57 0.58 -0.86
CA VAL A 68 5.89 0.21 0.52
C VAL A 68 5.64 1.40 1.44
N SER A 69 5.00 1.20 2.59
CA SER A 69 4.78 2.22 3.62
C SER A 69 5.78 2.11 4.77
N TYR A 70 6.29 3.25 5.23
CA TYR A 70 7.31 3.37 6.26
C TYR A 70 6.87 4.30 7.40
N ASP A 71 7.23 3.92 8.63
CA ASP A 71 7.23 4.80 9.81
C ASP A 71 8.70 5.04 10.18
N GLY A 72 9.21 6.23 9.85
CA GLY A 72 10.64 6.48 9.78
C GLY A 72 11.32 5.57 8.75
N ASP A 73 12.20 4.68 9.25
CA ASP A 73 12.89 3.67 8.45
C ASP A 73 12.26 2.28 8.56
N LYS A 74 11.20 2.11 9.37
CA LYS A 74 10.55 0.82 9.56
C LYS A 74 9.50 0.57 8.47
N PRO A 75 9.70 -0.39 7.56
CA PRO A 75 8.66 -0.81 6.63
C PRO A 75 7.55 -1.53 7.41
N PHE A 76 6.29 -1.27 7.08
CA PHE A 76 5.16 -1.88 7.78
C PHE A 76 3.97 -2.24 6.88
N GLY A 77 4.03 -1.95 5.59
CA GLY A 77 2.98 -2.32 4.65
C GLY A 77 3.47 -2.29 3.22
N THR A 78 2.85 -3.09 2.36
CA THR A 78 3.17 -3.11 0.92
C THR A 78 1.96 -3.51 0.10
N VAL A 79 1.91 -3.01 -1.13
CA VAL A 79 1.03 -3.48 -2.19
C VAL A 79 1.87 -3.92 -3.38
N VAL A 80 1.55 -5.10 -3.92
CA VAL A 80 2.18 -5.66 -5.12
C VAL A 80 1.11 -5.85 -6.17
N CYS A 81 1.34 -5.29 -7.36
CA CYS A 81 0.37 -5.23 -8.43
C CYS A 81 0.99 -5.59 -9.78
N LYS A 82 0.12 -5.88 -10.76
CA LYS A 82 0.47 -5.89 -12.18
C LYS A 82 -0.61 -5.22 -13.01
N MET A 83 -0.29 -4.96 -14.28
CA MET A 83 -1.29 -4.72 -15.31
C MET A 83 -0.93 -5.42 -16.61
N ASP A 84 -1.92 -5.98 -17.28
CA ASP A 84 -1.73 -6.73 -18.52
C ASP A 84 -2.98 -6.70 -19.40
N LEU A 85 -2.80 -7.05 -20.67
CA LEU A 85 -3.89 -7.15 -21.62
C LEU A 85 -4.72 -8.41 -21.32
N HIS A 86 -5.97 -8.22 -20.94
CA HIS A 86 -6.93 -9.29 -20.69
C HIS A 86 -8.15 -9.11 -21.59
N ARG A 87 -8.37 -10.03 -22.53
CA ARG A 87 -9.48 -9.97 -23.50
C ARG A 87 -9.53 -8.61 -24.22
N GLU A 88 -8.40 -8.20 -24.78
CA GLU A 88 -8.23 -6.92 -25.52
C GLU A 88 -8.42 -5.65 -24.69
N ARG A 89 -8.45 -5.77 -23.36
CA ARG A 89 -8.59 -4.64 -22.44
C ARG A 89 -7.45 -4.63 -21.43
N MET A 90 -6.86 -3.46 -21.19
CA MET A 90 -5.87 -3.32 -20.11
C MET A 90 -6.56 -3.47 -18.76
N ARG A 91 -6.09 -4.41 -17.96
CA ARG A 91 -6.62 -4.72 -16.64
C ARG A 91 -5.51 -4.64 -15.59
N GLY A 92 -5.80 -3.96 -14.50
CA GLY A 92 -4.99 -3.98 -13.29
C GLY A 92 -5.32 -5.18 -12.40
N TYR A 93 -4.33 -5.65 -11.65
CA TYR A 93 -4.49 -6.73 -10.67
C TYR A 93 -3.73 -6.42 -9.39
N VAL A 94 -4.44 -6.42 -8.25
CA VAL A 94 -3.81 -6.35 -6.93
C VAL A 94 -3.51 -7.77 -6.48
N ALA A 95 -2.23 -8.13 -6.47
CA ALA A 95 -1.79 -9.49 -6.16
C ALA A 95 -1.63 -9.70 -4.66
N MET A 96 -0.99 -8.74 -3.98
CA MET A 96 -0.70 -8.83 -2.56
C MET A 96 -0.93 -7.46 -1.93
N LEU A 97 -1.58 -7.45 -0.76
CA LEU A 97 -1.71 -6.27 0.10
C LEU A 97 -1.53 -6.72 1.53
N VAL A 98 -0.52 -6.16 2.19
CA VAL A 98 -0.24 -6.43 3.60
C VAL A 98 -0.01 -5.13 4.36
N VAL A 99 -0.54 -5.08 5.57
CA VAL A 99 -0.29 -4.01 6.55
C VAL A 99 -0.11 -4.68 7.89
N ASP A 100 1.02 -4.42 8.54
CA ASP A 100 1.34 -4.84 9.90
C ASP A 100 0.16 -4.48 10.82
N LYS A 101 -0.23 -5.44 11.66
CA LYS A 101 -1.34 -5.32 12.61
C LYS A 101 -1.30 -4.03 13.43
N ALA A 102 -0.12 -3.56 13.82
CA ALA A 102 0.05 -2.33 14.60
C ALA A 102 -0.34 -1.04 13.84
N TYR A 103 -0.43 -1.09 12.51
CA TYR A 103 -0.76 0.04 11.64
C TYR A 103 -2.13 -0.08 10.98
N ARG A 104 -2.88 -1.15 11.27
CA ARG A 104 -4.26 -1.31 10.77
C ARG A 104 -5.20 -0.27 11.37
N GLY A 105 -6.30 0.00 10.67
CA GLY A 105 -7.27 1.02 11.08
C GLY A 105 -6.84 2.47 10.79
N LYS A 106 -5.62 2.70 10.29
CA LYS A 106 -5.07 4.02 9.93
C LYS A 106 -5.17 4.33 8.42
N ARG A 107 -6.04 3.64 7.68
CA ARG A 107 -6.26 3.78 6.22
C ARG A 107 -5.05 3.52 5.30
N VAL A 108 -3.92 3.08 5.83
CA VAL A 108 -2.69 2.77 5.06
C VAL A 108 -2.96 1.83 3.87
N GLY A 109 -3.68 0.73 4.10
CA GLY A 109 -3.96 -0.23 3.02
C GLY A 109 -4.83 0.36 1.91
N SER A 110 -5.74 1.28 2.24
CA SER A 110 -6.51 2.01 1.24
C SER A 110 -5.59 2.90 0.41
N GLU A 111 -4.68 3.61 1.06
CA GLU A 111 -3.80 4.58 0.39
C GLU A 111 -2.78 3.89 -0.52
N LEU A 112 -2.19 2.77 -0.09
CA LEU A 112 -1.37 1.93 -0.96
C LEU A 112 -2.12 1.50 -2.24
N VAL A 113 -3.35 1.02 -2.10
CA VAL A 113 -4.17 0.58 -3.24
C VAL A 113 -4.56 1.76 -4.14
N LYS A 114 -4.87 2.93 -3.57
CA LYS A 114 -5.17 4.15 -4.35
C LYS A 114 -3.98 4.58 -5.21
N MET A 115 -2.76 4.55 -4.67
CA MET A 115 -1.53 4.86 -5.42
C MET A 115 -1.37 3.90 -6.61
N ALA A 116 -1.54 2.59 -6.38
CA ALA A 116 -1.48 1.59 -7.45
C ALA A 116 -2.59 1.79 -8.51
N ILE A 117 -3.82 2.10 -8.09
CA ILE A 117 -4.94 2.39 -9.01
C ILE A 117 -4.65 3.63 -9.86
N SER A 118 -4.08 4.69 -9.27
CA SER A 118 -3.67 5.90 -10.00
C SER A 118 -2.71 5.55 -11.15
N GLU A 119 -1.68 4.76 -10.87
CA GLU A 119 -0.73 4.32 -11.91
C GLU A 119 -1.37 3.37 -12.93
N MET A 120 -2.30 2.50 -12.52
CA MET A 120 -3.06 1.65 -13.45
C MET A 120 -3.94 2.48 -14.40
N ILE A 121 -4.55 3.57 -13.92
CA ILE A 121 -5.34 4.49 -14.74
C ILE A 121 -4.43 5.20 -15.76
N LYS A 122 -3.26 5.69 -15.34
CA LYS A 122 -2.25 6.25 -16.26
C LYS A 122 -1.81 5.23 -17.30
N GLY A 123 -1.70 3.96 -16.91
CA GLY A 123 -1.44 2.82 -17.80
C GLY A 123 -2.62 2.38 -18.68
N GLY A 124 -3.75 3.11 -18.67
CA GLY A 124 -4.91 2.84 -19.51
C GLY A 124 -5.79 1.68 -19.06
N CYS A 125 -5.67 1.22 -17.81
CA CYS A 125 -6.54 0.17 -17.29
C CYS A 125 -8.01 0.63 -17.26
N VAL A 126 -8.89 -0.26 -17.73
CA VAL A 126 -10.36 -0.03 -17.71
C VAL A 126 -11.04 -0.77 -16.56
N GLU A 127 -10.31 -1.63 -15.87
CA GLU A 127 -10.77 -2.28 -14.65
C GLU A 127 -9.58 -2.74 -13.80
N VAL A 128 -9.81 -2.91 -12.50
CA VAL A 128 -8.88 -3.51 -11.55
C VAL A 128 -9.57 -4.66 -10.85
N VAL A 129 -8.90 -5.81 -10.72
CA VAL A 129 -9.46 -6.99 -10.06
C VAL A 129 -8.52 -7.53 -8.98
N LEU A 130 -9.11 -8.26 -8.03
CA LEU A 130 -8.38 -8.98 -6.99
C LEU A 130 -9.25 -10.05 -6.35
N GLU A 131 -8.60 -10.91 -5.57
CA GLU A 131 -9.26 -11.96 -4.80
C GLU A 131 -9.05 -11.71 -3.31
N ALA A 132 -10.12 -11.88 -2.53
CA ALA A 132 -10.07 -11.81 -1.08
C ALA A 132 -10.86 -12.98 -0.48
N GLU A 133 -10.32 -13.58 0.59
CA GLU A 133 -11.04 -14.60 1.36
C GLU A 133 -12.42 -14.09 1.81
N VAL A 134 -13.44 -14.95 1.70
CA VAL A 134 -14.81 -14.58 2.09
C VAL A 134 -14.93 -14.21 3.57
N VAL A 135 -14.02 -14.71 4.41
CA VAL A 135 -13.97 -14.46 5.86
C VAL A 135 -13.14 -13.23 6.24
N ASN A 136 -12.36 -12.66 5.30
CA ASN A 136 -11.53 -11.49 5.56
C ASN A 136 -12.35 -10.19 5.50
N THR A 137 -13.17 -9.97 6.53
CA THR A 137 -14.07 -8.81 6.63
C THR A 137 -13.32 -7.46 6.62
N GLY A 138 -12.05 -7.44 7.00
CA GLY A 138 -11.20 -6.24 6.94
C GLY A 138 -10.89 -5.86 5.50
N ALA A 139 -10.34 -6.80 4.72
CA ALA A 139 -10.05 -6.60 3.30
C ALA A 139 -11.33 -6.29 2.49
N LEU A 140 -12.41 -7.03 2.74
CA LEU A 140 -13.69 -6.79 2.05
C LEU A 140 -14.21 -5.37 2.28
N ARG A 141 -14.18 -4.85 3.52
CA ARG A 141 -14.58 -3.47 3.82
C ARG A 141 -13.66 -2.44 3.17
N LEU A 142 -12.35 -2.68 3.20
CA LEU A 142 -11.36 -1.81 2.56
C LEU A 142 -11.67 -1.65 1.07
N TYR A 143 -11.78 -2.76 0.34
CA TYR A 143 -12.00 -2.72 -1.10
C TYR A 143 -13.38 -2.19 -1.48
N GLN A 144 -14.43 -2.54 -0.71
CA GLN A 144 -15.76 -1.95 -0.91
C GLN A 144 -15.74 -0.43 -0.72
N GLY A 145 -15.02 0.08 0.29
CA GLY A 145 -14.84 1.52 0.51
C GLY A 145 -14.12 2.24 -0.64
N LEU A 146 -13.28 1.52 -1.40
CA LEU A 146 -12.64 2.01 -2.61
C LEU A 146 -13.53 1.90 -3.87
N GLY A 147 -14.73 1.33 -3.76
CA GLY A 147 -15.68 1.17 -4.87
C GLY A 147 -15.61 -0.20 -5.57
N PHE A 148 -14.83 -1.15 -5.06
CA PHE A 148 -14.84 -2.50 -5.62
C PHE A 148 -16.17 -3.20 -5.31
N VAL A 149 -16.69 -3.91 -6.31
CA VAL A 149 -17.89 -4.74 -6.21
C VAL A 149 -17.53 -6.22 -6.30
N ARG A 150 -18.35 -7.08 -5.69
CA ARG A 150 -18.19 -8.54 -5.81
C ARG A 150 -18.64 -8.98 -7.20
N ASP A 151 -17.72 -9.49 -8.01
CA ASP A 151 -17.98 -9.99 -9.36
C ASP A 151 -18.47 -11.45 -9.32
N LYS A 152 -17.75 -12.31 -8.59
CA LYS A 152 -18.12 -13.72 -8.42
C LYS A 152 -17.50 -14.32 -7.16
N ARG A 153 -18.03 -15.47 -6.73
CA ARG A 153 -17.45 -16.30 -5.68
C ARG A 153 -16.67 -17.46 -6.32
N LEU A 154 -15.47 -17.71 -5.84
CA LEU A 154 -14.57 -18.78 -6.27
C LEU A 154 -14.52 -19.82 -5.15
N HIS A 155 -14.93 -21.05 -5.44
CA HIS A 155 -14.99 -22.11 -4.44
C HIS A 155 -13.61 -22.72 -4.18
N ARG A 156 -13.23 -22.88 -2.91
CA ARG A 156 -11.95 -23.46 -2.47
C ARG A 156 -10.74 -22.88 -3.22
N TYR A 157 -10.71 -21.55 -3.30
CA TYR A 157 -9.72 -20.82 -4.09
C TYR A 157 -8.34 -20.82 -3.43
N TYR A 158 -8.30 -20.59 -2.12
CA TYR A 158 -7.06 -20.55 -1.35
C TYR A 158 -6.63 -21.97 -0.93
N LEU A 159 -5.32 -22.16 -0.66
CA LEU A 159 -4.75 -23.46 -0.30
C LEU A 159 -5.34 -24.07 0.98
N ASN A 160 -5.84 -23.22 1.88
CA ASN A 160 -6.56 -23.61 3.09
C ASN A 160 -8.00 -24.10 2.83
N GLY A 161 -8.44 -24.13 1.56
CA GLY A 161 -9.79 -24.53 1.15
C GLY A 161 -10.85 -23.44 1.32
N VAL A 162 -10.48 -22.24 1.77
CA VAL A 162 -11.40 -21.11 1.94
C VAL A 162 -11.77 -20.54 0.56
N ASP A 163 -13.04 -20.18 0.43
CA ASP A 163 -13.56 -19.51 -0.77
C ASP A 163 -13.00 -18.09 -0.88
N ALA A 164 -12.93 -17.58 -2.12
CA ALA A 164 -12.63 -16.18 -2.39
C ALA A 164 -13.83 -15.45 -3.02
N TYR A 165 -13.93 -14.15 -2.78
CA TYR A 165 -14.62 -13.26 -3.69
C TYR A 165 -13.62 -12.69 -4.68
N ARG A 166 -13.94 -12.78 -5.99
CA ARG A 166 -13.35 -11.92 -7.01
C ARG A 166 -14.01 -10.55 -6.86
N LEU A 167 -13.22 -9.54 -6.56
CA LEU A 167 -13.65 -8.15 -6.54
C LEU A 167 -13.21 -7.45 -7.82
N LYS A 168 -13.99 -6.47 -8.26
CA LYS A 168 -13.74 -5.69 -9.47
C LYS A 168 -14.06 -4.21 -9.23
N LEU A 169 -13.17 -3.35 -9.71
CA LEU A 169 -13.39 -1.91 -9.85
C LEU A 169 -13.40 -1.60 -11.34
N LEU A 170 -14.43 -0.91 -11.82
CA LEU A 170 -14.48 -0.43 -13.21
C LEU A 170 -13.91 0.99 -13.28
N LEU A 171 -13.18 1.29 -14.35
CA LEU A 171 -12.56 2.58 -14.63
C LEU A 171 -13.08 3.14 -15.97
N PRO A 172 -13.09 4.49 -16.16
CA PRO A 172 -12.66 5.51 -15.22
C PRO A 172 -13.66 5.69 -14.06
N LEU A 173 -13.17 6.19 -12.93
CA LEU A 173 -14.03 6.57 -11.81
C LEU A 173 -14.70 7.92 -12.10
N SER A 174 -15.71 8.31 -11.32
CA SER A 174 -16.28 9.66 -11.40
C SER A 174 -15.20 10.73 -11.20
N GLU A 175 -15.39 11.92 -11.77
CA GLU A 175 -14.42 13.04 -11.65
C GLU A 175 -14.07 13.34 -10.19
N GLU A 176 -15.05 13.31 -9.29
CA GLU A 176 -14.86 13.47 -7.84
C GLU A 176 -13.90 12.43 -7.26
N LYS A 177 -14.04 11.17 -7.68
CA LYS A 177 -13.22 10.06 -7.20
C LYS A 177 -11.82 10.07 -7.82
N MET A 178 -11.71 10.54 -9.06
CA MET A 178 -10.44 10.78 -9.73
C MET A 178 -9.63 11.89 -9.04
N ALA A 179 -10.28 12.97 -8.61
CA ALA A 179 -9.65 14.04 -7.85
C ALA A 179 -9.17 13.58 -6.46
N GLU A 180 -9.94 12.72 -5.77
CA GLU A 180 -9.51 12.09 -4.50
C GLU A 180 -8.21 11.28 -4.66
N LEU A 181 -8.08 10.54 -5.77
CA LEU A 181 -6.89 9.73 -6.06
C LEU A 181 -5.66 10.57 -6.46
N ALA A 182 -5.86 11.60 -7.28
CA ALA A 182 -4.78 12.48 -7.73
C ALA A 182 -4.14 13.25 -6.57
N ALA A 183 -4.96 13.81 -5.67
CA ALA A 183 -4.47 14.53 -4.49
C ALA A 183 -3.63 13.65 -3.56
N ALA A 184 -3.96 12.35 -3.45
CA ALA A 184 -3.20 11.38 -2.66
C ALA A 184 -1.83 11.03 -3.28
N ALA A 185 -1.70 11.13 -4.60
CA ALA A 185 -0.41 10.92 -5.29
C ALA A 185 0.49 12.17 -5.23
N GLU A 186 -0.10 13.36 -5.26
CA GLU A 186 0.62 14.64 -5.26
C GLU A 186 1.18 15.03 -3.88
N SER A 187 0.50 14.67 -2.78
CA SER A 187 0.95 14.98 -1.42
C SER A 187 2.25 14.27 -1.01
N GLU A 188 2.71 13.28 -1.77
CA GLU A 188 3.81 12.38 -1.40
C GLU A 188 5.06 12.51 -2.29
N GLY A 189 5.13 13.51 -3.18
CA GLY A 189 6.36 13.83 -3.91
C GLY A 189 6.85 12.75 -4.88
N LEU A 190 5.95 11.91 -5.42
CA LEU A 190 6.25 11.12 -6.61
C LEU A 190 6.15 12.04 -7.84
N GLY A 191 7.27 12.67 -8.18
CA GLY A 191 7.41 13.40 -9.43
C GLY A 191 7.14 12.47 -10.61
N ALA A 192 6.03 12.70 -11.31
CA ALA A 192 5.84 12.19 -12.65
C ALA A 192 7.06 12.63 -13.49
N GLN A 193 7.81 11.67 -14.04
CA GLN A 193 8.70 12.02 -15.14
C GLN A 193 7.81 12.38 -16.33
N PRO A 194 7.97 13.57 -16.93
CA PRO A 194 7.15 13.99 -18.06
C PRO A 194 7.31 13.02 -19.23
N LEU A 195 6.19 12.82 -19.94
CA LEU A 195 6.04 11.88 -21.07
C LEU A 195 6.92 12.24 -22.28
N ASP A 196 7.63 13.37 -22.25
CA ASP A 196 8.37 13.93 -23.38
C ASP A 196 9.69 13.18 -23.68
N ASP A 197 10.22 12.38 -22.74
CA ASP A 197 11.51 11.69 -22.91
C ASP A 197 11.43 10.29 -23.55
N MET A 198 10.25 9.85 -24.04
CA MET A 198 10.08 8.55 -24.71
C MET A 198 10.12 8.60 -26.25
N ILE A 199 10.33 9.76 -26.87
CA ILE A 199 10.39 9.92 -28.35
C ILE A 199 11.67 10.65 -28.80
N ALA A 200 12.81 10.44 -28.13
CA ALA A 200 14.12 10.91 -28.59
C ALA A 200 15.04 9.74 -28.99
#